data_AF-A0A1E7F616-F1
#
_entry.id   AF-A0A1E7F616-F1
#
_cell.length_a   1.000
_cell.length_b   1.000
_cell.length_c   1.000
_cell.angle_alpha   90.00
_cell.angle_beta   90.00
_cell.angle_gamma   90.00
#
_symmetry.space_group_name_H-M   'P 1'
#
loop_
_entity.id
_entity.type
_entity.pdbx_description
1 polymer ?
#
loop_
_entity_poly.entity_id
_entity_poly.type
_entity_poly.pdbx_seq_one_letter_code
_entity_poly.pdbx_strand_id
1 'polypeptide(L)'
;MSSSSSSSSSSGDSDELIDVYFGCGCFWHVQHEMVEAERKLLGRDDKMLTSRAGYAGGNLGMKDGKVCYHNLAMVSDYGKLGHAEIVSIRIPSSKFKDFAIEYCKLFKDGMRPDQGGDRGLEYRNVVGFKGGAKNKDLAAQLVDASKEVGDQLDFAVGKGSDKDIATVVWIMDNTKYPAFVGEQYHQFHDGFNFGENYPNSYNSLAEQYHKAGEDFGKCPRV
;
A
#
# COMPACT_ATOMS: atom_id res chain seq x y z
N MET A 1 15.29 9.16 58.74
CA MET A 1 15.71 8.62 57.43
C MET A 1 14.56 7.81 56.86
N SER A 2 13.84 8.36 55.89
CA SER A 2 12.96 7.60 54.98
C SER A 2 12.72 8.47 53.76
N SER A 3 13.67 8.44 52.81
CA SER A 3 13.48 9.02 51.49
C SER A 3 12.60 8.07 50.69
N SER A 4 11.38 8.51 50.36
CA SER A 4 10.52 7.80 49.41
C SER A 4 10.94 8.20 48.01
N SER A 5 11.66 7.32 47.32
CA SER A 5 12.06 7.50 45.93
C SER A 5 10.88 7.17 45.03
N SER A 6 10.18 8.20 44.54
CA SER A 6 9.21 8.08 43.46
C SER A 6 9.93 7.60 42.20
N SER A 7 9.65 6.36 41.80
CA SER A 7 10.13 5.79 40.54
C SER A 7 9.29 6.40 39.41
N SER A 8 9.81 7.44 38.76
CA SER A 8 9.25 7.97 37.52
C SER A 8 9.53 6.97 36.40
N SER A 9 8.51 6.21 36.02
CA SER A 9 8.51 5.39 34.82
C SER A 9 8.60 6.31 33.60
N SER A 10 9.77 6.39 32.97
CA SER A 10 9.90 6.98 31.64
C SER A 10 9.30 5.99 30.63
N SER A 11 8.04 6.20 30.25
CA SER A 11 7.47 5.59 29.05
C SER A 11 8.20 6.17 27.84
N GLY A 12 9.20 5.44 27.34
CA GLY A 12 9.73 5.68 26.01
C GLY A 12 8.57 5.53 25.03
N ASP A 13 8.21 6.63 24.37
CA ASP A 13 7.14 6.70 23.39
C ASP A 13 7.59 5.89 22.16
N SER A 14 7.28 4.59 22.16
CA SER A 14 7.47 3.75 20.98
C SER A 14 6.45 4.20 19.94
N ASP A 15 6.91 4.86 18.88
CA ASP A 15 6.07 5.33 17.79
C ASP A 15 5.16 4.20 17.29
N GLU A 16 3.84 4.43 17.35
CA GLU A 16 2.82 3.43 17.03
C GLU A 16 2.96 2.99 15.57
N LEU A 17 2.99 1.68 15.34
CA LEU A 17 2.91 1.15 13.99
C LEU A 17 1.48 1.23 13.48
N ILE A 18 1.30 1.86 12.32
CA ILE A 18 0.02 1.95 11.62
C ILE A 18 0.04 1.10 10.35
N ASP A 19 -1.07 0.44 10.07
CA ASP A 19 -1.30 -0.21 8.78
C ASP A 19 -1.82 0.85 7.78
N VAL A 20 -1.15 0.96 6.64
CA VAL A 20 -1.54 1.83 5.53
C VAL A 20 -1.46 1.08 4.20
N TYR A 21 -2.06 1.63 3.16
CA TYR A 21 -1.82 1.14 1.80
C TYR A 21 -1.73 2.28 0.79
N PHE A 22 -0.97 2.05 -0.27
CA PHE A 22 -0.77 2.97 -1.39
C PHE A 22 -1.07 2.23 -2.70
N GLY A 23 -1.84 2.85 -3.60
CA GLY A 23 -2.11 2.34 -4.94
C GLY A 23 -2.05 3.45 -5.98
N CYS A 24 -1.46 3.16 -7.13
CA CYS A 24 -1.36 4.05 -8.29
C CYS A 24 -0.96 3.24 -9.53
N GLY A 25 -1.90 2.46 -10.06
CA GLY A 25 -1.63 1.55 -11.18
C GLY A 25 -1.22 0.16 -10.74
N CYS A 26 -0.46 -0.53 -11.59
CA CYS A 26 0.07 -1.85 -11.35
C CYS A 26 0.87 -1.88 -10.03
N PHE A 27 0.48 -2.74 -9.09
CA PHE A 27 1.13 -2.83 -7.79
C PHE A 27 2.58 -3.31 -7.81
N TRP A 28 3.12 -3.79 -8.93
CA TRP A 28 4.48 -4.34 -9.00
C TRP A 28 5.53 -3.25 -8.85
N HIS A 29 5.37 -2.14 -9.60
CA HIS A 29 6.25 -0.98 -9.45
C HIS A 29 6.04 -0.33 -8.08
N VAL A 30 4.80 -0.23 -7.63
CA VAL A 30 4.48 0.35 -6.31
C VAL A 30 5.15 -0.47 -5.20
N GLN A 31 5.15 -1.80 -5.29
CA GLN A 31 5.75 -2.66 -4.26
C GLN A 31 7.26 -2.45 -4.21
N HIS A 32 7.91 -2.36 -5.36
CA HIS A 32 9.34 -2.09 -5.42
C HIS A 32 9.67 -0.76 -4.72
N GLU A 33 8.96 0.31 -5.07
CA GLU A 33 9.23 1.64 -4.52
C GLU A 33 8.93 1.71 -3.01
N MET A 34 7.89 1.03 -2.53
CA MET A 34 7.62 0.96 -1.08
C MET A 34 8.66 0.11 -0.32
N VAL A 35 9.18 -0.96 -0.93
CA VAL A 35 10.30 -1.74 -0.36
C VAL A 35 11.56 -0.89 -0.26
N GLU A 36 11.90 -0.14 -1.30
CA GLU A 36 13.04 0.78 -1.27
C GLU A 36 12.85 1.88 -0.22
N ALA A 37 11.62 2.38 -0.06
CA ALA A 37 11.28 3.32 1.01
C ALA A 37 11.45 2.70 2.40
N GLU A 38 11.04 1.44 2.63
CA GLU A 38 11.30 0.73 3.90
C GLU A 38 12.79 0.61 4.20
N ARG A 39 13.60 0.23 3.21
CA ARG A 39 15.06 0.11 3.36
C ARG A 39 15.68 1.47 3.69
N LYS A 40 15.32 2.51 2.95
CA LYS A 40 15.91 3.84 3.06
C LYS A 40 15.46 4.62 4.30
N LEU A 41 14.16 4.62 4.58
CA LEU A 41 13.55 5.46 5.61
C LEU A 41 13.52 4.79 6.99
N LEU A 42 13.42 3.46 7.02
CA LEU A 42 13.28 2.68 8.26
C LEU A 42 14.51 1.81 8.53
N GLY A 43 15.44 1.65 7.58
CA GLY A 43 16.60 0.77 7.74
C GLY A 43 16.21 -0.71 7.80
N ARG A 44 15.05 -1.09 7.27
CA ARG A 44 14.59 -2.49 7.29
C ARG A 44 15.46 -3.35 6.38
N ASP A 45 15.87 -4.50 6.91
CA ASP A 45 16.45 -5.56 6.09
C ASP A 45 15.34 -6.41 5.44
N ASP A 46 15.76 -7.31 4.56
CA ASP A 46 14.87 -8.17 3.78
C ASP A 46 13.90 -9.01 4.61
N LYS A 47 14.21 -9.30 5.88
CA LYS A 47 13.36 -10.10 6.78
C LYS A 47 12.34 -9.25 7.54
N MET A 48 12.54 -7.93 7.56
CA MET A 48 11.69 -6.97 8.26
C MET A 48 10.72 -6.23 7.33
N LEU A 49 10.82 -6.43 6.01
CA LEU A 49 9.95 -5.77 5.02
C LEU A 49 8.49 -6.18 5.20
N THR A 50 7.61 -5.19 5.21
CA THR A 50 6.16 -5.36 5.40
C THR A 50 5.34 -5.03 4.16
N SER A 51 5.95 -4.45 3.12
CA SER A 51 5.27 -4.15 1.86
C SER A 51 4.77 -5.43 1.19
N ARG A 52 3.46 -5.51 0.94
CA ARG A 52 2.79 -6.62 0.25
C ARG A 52 1.85 -6.10 -0.82
N ALA A 53 2.00 -6.58 -2.04
CA ALA A 53 1.06 -6.36 -3.12
C ALA A 53 -0.29 -7.00 -2.76
N GLY A 54 -1.40 -6.34 -3.10
CA GLY A 54 -2.72 -6.83 -2.76
C GLY A 54 -3.85 -5.93 -3.28
N TYR A 55 -5.01 -6.08 -2.67
CA TYR A 55 -6.26 -5.51 -3.15
C TYR A 55 -6.99 -4.77 -2.03
N ALA A 56 -7.47 -3.56 -2.29
CA ALA A 56 -8.28 -2.83 -1.32
C ALA A 56 -9.27 -1.87 -1.98
N GLY A 57 -10.09 -1.21 -1.15
CA GLY A 57 -10.92 -0.11 -1.62
C GLY A 57 -12.20 -0.53 -2.34
N GLY A 58 -12.57 -1.81 -2.39
CA GLY A 58 -13.82 -2.29 -2.97
C GLY A 58 -14.96 -2.40 -1.96
N ASN A 59 -16.20 -2.24 -2.44
CA ASN A 59 -17.40 -2.29 -1.58
C ASN A 59 -17.83 -3.71 -1.19
N LEU A 60 -17.39 -4.73 -1.92
CA LEU A 60 -17.84 -6.11 -1.70
C LEU A 60 -16.94 -6.91 -0.75
N GLY A 61 -15.87 -6.30 -0.24
CA GLY A 61 -14.94 -6.96 0.68
C GLY A 61 -14.34 -8.23 0.08
N MET A 62 -14.27 -9.29 0.86
CA MET A 62 -13.87 -10.62 0.39
C MET A 62 -15.08 -11.46 -0.02
N LYS A 63 -14.88 -12.38 -0.97
CA LYS A 63 -15.84 -13.43 -1.30
C LYS A 63 -15.22 -14.78 -0.97
N ASP A 64 -15.99 -15.68 -0.37
CA ASP A 64 -15.51 -17.02 0.01
C ASP A 64 -14.21 -17.00 0.85
N GLY A 65 -14.04 -15.98 1.69
CA GLY A 65 -12.86 -15.82 2.55
C GLY A 65 -11.62 -15.26 1.85
N LYS A 66 -11.70 -14.84 0.58
CA LYS A 66 -10.55 -14.38 -0.20
C LYS A 66 -10.88 -13.27 -1.20
N VAL A 67 -9.82 -12.67 -1.73
CA VAL A 67 -9.83 -11.78 -2.89
C VAL A 67 -8.70 -12.27 -3.79
N CYS A 68 -9.01 -12.52 -5.05
CA CYS A 68 -8.09 -13.15 -6.00
C CYS A 68 -7.85 -12.24 -7.18
N TYR A 69 -6.66 -12.34 -7.75
CA TYR A 69 -6.37 -11.80 -9.07
C TYR A 69 -7.32 -12.40 -10.13
N HIS A 70 -7.32 -11.77 -11.30
CA HIS A 70 -8.03 -12.28 -12.47
C HIS A 70 -7.75 -13.77 -12.68
N ASN A 71 -8.83 -14.54 -12.83
CA ASN A 71 -8.76 -15.97 -13.06
C ASN A 71 -9.94 -16.40 -13.95
N LEU A 72 -9.73 -17.44 -14.77
CA LEU A 72 -10.73 -17.91 -15.75
C LEU A 72 -12.08 -18.31 -15.11
N ALA A 73 -12.06 -18.72 -13.85
CA ALA A 73 -13.25 -19.13 -13.11
C ALA A 73 -14.00 -17.95 -12.45
N MET A 74 -13.48 -16.71 -12.55
CA MET A 74 -14.01 -15.51 -11.90
C MET A 74 -14.24 -15.69 -10.38
N VAL A 75 -13.45 -16.55 -9.75
CA VAL A 75 -13.54 -16.84 -8.32
C VAL A 75 -12.96 -15.67 -7.57
N SER A 76 -13.81 -14.98 -6.80
CA SER A 76 -13.40 -13.87 -5.91
C SER A 76 -12.52 -12.81 -6.59
N ASP A 77 -12.74 -12.58 -7.88
CA ASP A 77 -11.99 -11.64 -8.71
C ASP A 77 -12.04 -10.22 -8.10
N TYR A 78 -10.87 -9.65 -7.81
CA TYR A 78 -10.73 -8.38 -7.10
C TYR A 78 -11.40 -7.22 -7.85
N GLY A 79 -11.32 -7.25 -9.18
CA GLY A 79 -11.98 -6.31 -10.09
C GLY A 79 -13.50 -6.31 -9.97
N LYS A 80 -14.10 -7.50 -10.00
CA LYS A 80 -15.54 -7.70 -9.77
C LYS A 80 -15.96 -7.32 -8.35
N LEU A 81 -15.07 -7.46 -7.38
CA LEU A 81 -15.29 -7.00 -6.00
C LEU A 81 -15.08 -5.49 -5.83
N GLY A 82 -14.56 -4.82 -6.86
CA GLY A 82 -14.38 -3.39 -6.94
C GLY A 82 -13.11 -2.88 -6.27
N HIS A 83 -12.15 -3.76 -6.00
CA HIS A 83 -10.87 -3.40 -5.41
C HIS A 83 -9.94 -2.74 -6.42
N ALA A 84 -8.97 -1.98 -5.91
CA ALA A 84 -7.79 -1.54 -6.64
C ALA A 84 -6.59 -2.38 -6.22
N GLU A 85 -5.63 -2.49 -7.12
CA GLU A 85 -4.26 -2.90 -6.81
C GLU A 85 -3.61 -1.89 -5.87
N ILE A 86 -3.05 -2.40 -4.78
CA ILE A 86 -2.39 -1.62 -3.74
C ILE A 86 -1.16 -2.35 -3.22
N VAL A 87 -0.36 -1.63 -2.44
CA VAL A 87 0.65 -2.19 -1.55
C VAL A 87 0.27 -1.84 -0.13
N SER A 88 -0.01 -2.85 0.68
CA SER A 88 -0.19 -2.70 2.12
C SER A 88 1.17 -2.71 2.81
N ILE A 89 1.35 -1.82 3.78
CA ILE A 89 2.62 -1.65 4.50
C ILE A 89 2.33 -1.22 5.94
N ARG A 90 3.19 -1.63 6.87
CA ARG A 90 3.13 -1.23 8.28
C ARG A 90 4.29 -0.31 8.63
N ILE A 91 4.00 0.94 8.94
CA ILE A 91 5.01 1.98 9.19
C ILE A 91 4.81 2.64 10.56
N PRO A 92 5.87 3.18 11.18
CA PRO A 92 5.72 4.08 12.33
C PRO A 92 4.87 5.29 11.94
N SER A 93 3.97 5.74 12.81
CA SER A 93 3.03 6.82 12.51
C SER A 93 3.75 8.13 12.15
N SER A 94 4.90 8.41 12.77
CA SER A 94 5.74 9.58 12.46
C SER A 94 6.35 9.55 11.06
N LYS A 95 6.35 8.38 10.40
CA LYS A 95 6.92 8.17 9.07
C LYS A 95 5.89 8.24 7.94
N PHE A 96 4.62 8.44 8.26
CA PHE A 96 3.57 8.50 7.23
C PHE A 96 3.86 9.53 6.14
N LYS A 97 4.21 10.78 6.50
CA LYS A 97 4.54 11.82 5.52
C LYS A 97 5.72 11.43 4.62
N ASP A 98 6.78 10.83 5.18
CA ASP A 98 7.97 10.43 4.40
C ASP A 98 7.59 9.38 3.32
N PHE A 99 6.74 8.40 3.67
CA PHE A 99 6.23 7.43 2.69
C PHE A 99 5.25 8.06 1.70
N ALA A 100 4.40 8.99 2.14
CA ALA A 100 3.51 9.73 1.25
C ALA A 100 4.29 10.56 0.23
N ILE A 101 5.46 11.09 0.58
CA ILE A 101 6.36 11.78 -0.36
C ILE A 101 6.87 10.80 -1.42
N GLU A 102 7.36 9.61 -1.03
CA GLU A 102 7.81 8.61 -2.01
C GLU A 102 6.66 8.14 -2.92
N TYR A 103 5.44 7.99 -2.39
CA TYR A 103 4.24 7.75 -3.19
C TYR A 103 3.95 8.88 -4.20
N CYS A 104 3.98 10.14 -3.77
CA CYS A 104 3.65 11.26 -4.66
C CYS A 104 4.70 11.46 -5.76
N LYS A 105 5.95 11.03 -5.57
CA LYS A 105 7.01 11.05 -6.62
C LYS A 105 6.75 10.07 -7.77
N LEU A 106 5.88 9.07 -7.57
CA LEU A 106 5.51 8.13 -8.63
C LEU A 106 4.70 8.81 -9.75
N PHE A 107 4.20 10.02 -9.49
CA PHE A 107 3.40 10.77 -10.45
C PHE A 107 4.26 11.80 -11.20
N LYS A 108 4.02 11.88 -12.51
CA LYS A 108 4.60 12.89 -13.40
C LYS A 108 3.48 13.61 -14.14
N ASP A 109 3.43 14.92 -13.98
CA ASP A 109 2.34 15.77 -14.45
C ASP A 109 0.96 15.25 -13.98
N GLY A 110 0.91 14.72 -12.75
CA GLY A 110 -0.28 14.11 -12.14
C GLY A 110 -0.65 12.72 -12.67
N MET A 111 0.15 12.15 -13.56
CA MET A 111 -0.08 10.86 -14.19
C MET A 111 0.82 9.79 -13.58
N ARG A 112 0.25 8.62 -13.26
CA ARG A 112 1.01 7.42 -12.89
C ARG A 112 1.74 6.82 -14.11
N PRO A 113 2.81 6.01 -13.92
CA PRO A 113 3.68 5.56 -15.02
C PRO A 113 2.95 4.78 -16.12
N ASP A 114 1.94 3.99 -15.74
CA ASP A 114 1.17 3.08 -16.59
C ASP A 114 -0.18 3.66 -17.05
N GLN A 115 -0.44 4.95 -16.82
CA GLN A 115 -1.76 5.58 -16.99
C GLN A 115 -2.37 5.41 -18.40
N GLY A 116 -1.54 5.19 -19.42
CA GLY A 116 -1.96 4.94 -20.81
C GLY A 116 -2.29 3.47 -21.13
N GLY A 117 -1.82 2.52 -20.32
CA GLY A 117 -2.03 1.08 -20.49
C GLY A 117 -3.06 0.52 -19.51
N ASP A 118 -2.74 0.58 -18.22
CA ASP A 118 -3.55 0.00 -17.15
C ASP A 118 -4.64 0.98 -16.70
N ARG A 119 -5.88 0.64 -17.07
CA ARG A 119 -7.05 1.52 -16.97
C ARG A 119 -8.23 0.80 -16.36
N GLY A 120 -8.95 1.52 -15.52
CA GLY A 120 -10.14 0.98 -14.85
C GLY A 120 -9.99 1.09 -13.34
N LEU A 121 -11.09 0.87 -12.64
CA LEU A 121 -11.14 1.03 -11.18
C LEU A 121 -10.03 0.25 -10.47
N GLU A 122 -9.62 -0.88 -11.02
CA GLU A 122 -8.54 -1.76 -10.55
C GLU A 122 -7.20 -1.04 -10.39
N TYR A 123 -6.96 0.02 -11.16
CA TYR A 123 -5.68 0.72 -11.22
C TYR A 123 -5.75 2.15 -10.64
N ARG A 124 -6.89 2.54 -10.07
CA ARG A 124 -7.11 3.89 -9.56
C ARG A 124 -6.16 4.23 -8.41
N ASN A 125 -5.89 5.53 -8.23
CA ASN A 125 -5.01 5.98 -7.16
C ASN A 125 -5.74 5.98 -5.82
N VAL A 126 -5.17 5.33 -4.81
CA VAL A 126 -5.75 5.23 -3.46
C VAL A 126 -4.67 5.36 -2.40
N VAL A 127 -5.02 5.97 -1.27
CA VAL A 127 -4.22 5.92 -0.04
C VAL A 127 -5.14 5.57 1.12
N GLY A 128 -4.85 4.48 1.83
CA GLY A 128 -5.67 3.97 2.91
C GLY A 128 -4.99 4.07 4.26
N PHE A 129 -5.70 4.61 5.25
CA PHE A 129 -5.28 4.62 6.65
C PHE A 129 -6.50 4.69 7.56
N LYS A 130 -6.30 4.42 8.86
CA LYS A 130 -7.40 4.35 9.83
C LYS A 130 -8.15 5.68 9.91
N GLY A 131 -9.46 5.62 9.64
CA GLY A 131 -10.35 6.79 9.62
C GLY A 131 -10.34 7.58 8.30
N GLY A 132 -9.46 7.25 7.35
CA GLY A 132 -9.35 7.91 6.04
C GLY A 132 -9.37 9.44 6.17
N ALA A 133 -10.13 10.13 5.32
CA ALA A 133 -10.24 11.59 5.34
C ALA A 133 -10.83 12.21 6.63
N LYS A 134 -11.33 11.40 7.58
CA LYS A 134 -11.73 11.85 8.92
C LYS A 134 -10.54 11.95 9.87
N ASN A 135 -9.47 11.19 9.64
CA ASN A 135 -8.20 11.39 10.32
C ASN A 135 -7.51 12.61 9.69
N LYS A 136 -7.75 13.79 10.29
CA LYS A 136 -7.31 15.08 9.74
C LYS A 136 -5.81 15.27 9.74
N ASP A 137 -5.11 14.63 10.67
CA ASP A 137 -3.65 14.71 10.76
C ASP A 137 -3.00 13.99 9.57
N LEU A 138 -3.25 12.69 9.40
CA LEU A 138 -2.68 11.92 8.28
C LEU A 138 -3.18 12.44 6.92
N ALA A 139 -4.44 12.88 6.82
CA ALA A 139 -4.94 13.49 5.60
C ALA A 139 -4.20 14.81 5.25
N ALA A 140 -3.88 15.64 6.24
CA ALA A 140 -3.09 16.85 6.02
C ALA A 140 -1.65 16.51 5.63
N GLN A 141 -1.02 15.52 6.28
CA GLN A 141 0.32 15.05 5.93
C GLN A 141 0.41 14.56 4.47
N LEU A 142 -0.61 13.85 3.99
CA LEU A 142 -0.67 13.38 2.59
C LEU A 142 -0.75 14.56 1.60
N VAL A 143 -1.58 15.56 1.89
CA VAL A 143 -1.69 16.77 1.07
C VAL A 143 -0.37 17.56 1.08
N ASP A 144 0.27 17.70 2.25
CA ASP A 144 1.54 18.41 2.37
C ASP A 144 2.68 17.67 1.67
N ALA A 145 2.69 16.33 1.69
CA ALA A 145 3.61 15.52 0.91
C ALA A 145 3.48 15.79 -0.60
N SER A 146 2.24 15.92 -1.11
CA SER A 146 2.00 16.26 -2.52
C SER A 146 2.57 17.64 -2.88
N LYS A 147 2.33 18.66 -2.04
CA LYS A 147 2.86 20.01 -2.24
C LYS A 147 4.38 20.04 -2.28
N GLU A 148 5.05 19.24 -1.46
CA GLU A 148 6.51 19.15 -1.44
C GLU A 148 7.10 18.58 -2.74
N VAL A 149 6.32 17.83 -3.51
CA VAL A 149 6.74 17.23 -4.79
C VAL A 149 6.06 17.88 -6.01
N GLY A 150 5.55 19.10 -5.84
CA GLY A 150 5.02 19.93 -6.93
C GLY A 150 3.50 19.98 -7.05
N ASP A 151 2.76 19.46 -6.07
CA ASP A 151 1.30 19.59 -5.93
C ASP A 151 0.52 19.09 -7.16
N GLN A 152 0.91 17.90 -7.64
CA GLN A 152 0.39 17.34 -8.89
C GLN A 152 -0.93 16.55 -8.73
N LEU A 153 -1.43 16.42 -7.50
CA LEU A 153 -2.51 15.50 -7.16
C LEU A 153 -3.67 16.21 -6.47
N ASP A 154 -4.87 15.76 -6.79
CA ASP A 154 -6.10 16.11 -6.10
C ASP A 154 -6.47 15.01 -5.09
N PHE A 155 -7.12 15.38 -3.99
CA PHE A 155 -7.50 14.44 -2.94
C PHE A 155 -9.01 14.44 -2.70
N ALA A 156 -9.59 13.25 -2.71
CA ALA A 156 -11.02 13.08 -2.50
C ALA A 156 -11.32 11.98 -1.46
N VAL A 157 -12.48 12.07 -0.80
CA VAL A 157 -12.92 11.06 0.16
C VAL A 157 -13.34 9.81 -0.62
N GLY A 158 -12.67 8.69 -0.34
CA GLY A 158 -13.02 7.40 -0.92
C GLY A 158 -14.30 6.80 -0.31
N LYS A 159 -15.11 6.18 -1.16
CA LYS A 159 -16.39 5.53 -0.79
C LYS A 159 -16.51 4.09 -1.29
N GLY A 160 -15.41 3.55 -1.80
CA GLY A 160 -15.31 2.19 -2.25
C GLY A 160 -15.73 2.03 -3.71
N SER A 161 -15.02 1.20 -4.46
CA SER A 161 -15.24 0.99 -5.91
C SER A 161 -15.27 2.29 -6.70
N ASP A 162 -14.48 3.27 -6.24
CA ASP A 162 -14.37 4.58 -6.85
C ASP A 162 -13.83 4.48 -8.28
N LYS A 163 -14.11 5.49 -9.10
CA LYS A 163 -13.66 5.50 -10.50
C LYS A 163 -12.16 5.76 -10.58
N ASP A 164 -11.55 5.26 -11.63
CA ASP A 164 -10.22 5.68 -12.05
C ASP A 164 -10.31 7.07 -12.68
N ILE A 165 -9.77 8.06 -11.97
CA ILE A 165 -9.71 9.46 -12.39
C ILE A 165 -8.25 9.86 -12.28
N ALA A 166 -7.66 10.29 -13.40
CA ALA A 166 -6.30 10.84 -13.41
C ALA A 166 -6.17 11.96 -12.37
N THR A 167 -4.98 12.14 -11.81
CA THR A 167 -4.63 13.10 -10.75
C THR A 167 -5.35 12.94 -9.40
N VAL A 168 -6.49 12.24 -9.33
CA VAL A 168 -7.24 12.09 -8.07
C VAL A 168 -6.74 10.88 -7.29
N VAL A 169 -6.39 11.11 -6.02
CA VAL A 169 -6.12 10.10 -5.01
C VAL A 169 -7.32 9.98 -4.06
N TRP A 170 -7.89 8.77 -3.99
CA TRP A 170 -8.97 8.48 -3.04
C TRP A 170 -8.41 8.15 -1.67
N ILE A 171 -8.74 8.97 -0.67
CA ILE A 171 -8.38 8.74 0.73
C ILE A 171 -9.38 7.76 1.34
N MET A 172 -8.92 6.54 1.59
CA MET A 172 -9.73 5.41 2.05
C MET A 172 -9.63 5.24 3.57
N ASP A 173 -10.76 4.92 4.20
CA ASP A 173 -10.77 4.41 5.58
C ASP A 173 -10.50 2.90 5.55
N ASN A 174 -9.28 2.48 5.90
CA ASN A 174 -8.88 1.08 5.82
C ASN A 174 -9.56 0.16 6.83
N THR A 175 -10.31 0.70 7.80
CA THR A 175 -11.19 -0.10 8.68
C THR A 175 -12.49 -0.50 7.98
N LYS A 176 -12.87 0.21 6.92
CA LYS A 176 -14.05 -0.07 6.09
C LYS A 176 -13.70 -0.75 4.79
N TYR A 177 -12.57 -0.36 4.20
CA TYR A 177 -12.04 -0.93 2.97
C TYR A 177 -10.65 -1.52 3.26
N PRO A 178 -10.59 -2.67 3.95
CA PRO A 178 -9.34 -3.29 4.36
C PRO A 178 -8.53 -3.78 3.16
N ALA A 179 -7.23 -3.95 3.37
CA ALA A 179 -6.34 -4.58 2.40
C ALA A 179 -6.40 -6.10 2.51
N PHE A 180 -6.33 -6.76 1.35
CA PHE A 180 -6.23 -8.21 1.20
C PHE A 180 -4.94 -8.52 0.45
N VAL A 181 -4.02 -9.25 1.08
CA VAL A 181 -2.73 -9.62 0.46
C VAL A 181 -2.99 -10.50 -0.77
N GLY A 182 -2.32 -10.18 -1.88
CA GLY A 182 -2.41 -10.92 -3.13
C GLY A 182 -1.53 -12.17 -3.17
N GLU A 183 -1.70 -12.96 -4.23
CA GLU A 183 -1.03 -14.24 -4.42
C GLU A 183 0.50 -14.12 -4.47
N GLN A 184 1.20 -15.18 -4.06
CA GLN A 184 2.67 -15.23 -4.01
C GLN A 184 3.34 -14.80 -5.32
N TYR A 185 2.76 -15.16 -6.47
CA TYR A 185 3.36 -14.88 -7.78
C TYR A 185 3.27 -13.40 -8.20
N HIS A 186 2.51 -12.58 -7.48
CA HIS A 186 2.54 -11.12 -7.64
C HIS A 186 3.54 -10.44 -6.71
N GLN A 187 4.01 -11.14 -5.68
CA GLN A 187 4.88 -10.54 -4.68
C GLN A 187 6.30 -10.42 -5.23
N PHE A 188 6.88 -9.24 -5.06
CA PHE A 188 8.25 -8.90 -5.46
C PHE A 188 8.54 -9.19 -6.94
N HIS A 189 7.52 -8.98 -7.79
CA HIS A 189 7.62 -9.15 -9.23
C HIS A 189 8.28 -7.94 -9.89
N ASP A 190 8.86 -8.15 -11.07
CA ASP A 190 9.31 -7.08 -11.97
C ASP A 190 8.15 -6.18 -12.38
N GLY A 191 8.43 -4.91 -12.60
CA GLY A 191 7.44 -4.00 -13.19
C GLY A 191 7.29 -4.21 -14.70
N PHE A 192 6.31 -3.55 -15.30
CA PHE A 192 6.02 -3.70 -16.72
C PHE A 192 6.77 -2.68 -17.61
N ASN A 193 7.28 -1.59 -17.04
CA ASN A 193 7.94 -0.55 -17.82
C ASN A 193 9.39 -0.94 -18.14
N PHE A 194 9.92 -0.32 -19.20
CA PHE A 194 11.33 -0.45 -19.54
C PHE A 194 12.21 0.03 -18.38
N GLY A 195 13.05 -0.89 -17.89
CA GLY A 195 13.96 -0.62 -16.75
C GLY A 195 13.47 -1.17 -15.41
N GLU A 196 12.26 -1.72 -15.33
CA GLU A 196 11.69 -2.34 -14.11
C GLU A 196 12.02 -3.83 -13.98
N ASN A 197 13.16 -4.28 -14.55
CA ASN A 197 13.72 -5.60 -14.27
C ASN A 197 14.55 -5.50 -12.99
N TYR A 198 14.02 -6.02 -11.89
CA TYR A 198 14.62 -5.88 -10.57
C TYR A 198 15.67 -6.99 -10.33
N PRO A 199 16.58 -6.81 -9.36
CA PRO A 199 17.59 -7.83 -9.10
C PRO A 199 16.98 -9.09 -8.47
N ASN A 200 17.57 -10.25 -8.73
CA ASN A 200 17.16 -11.53 -8.13
C ASN A 200 17.07 -11.50 -6.58
N SER A 201 17.85 -10.64 -5.93
CA SER A 201 17.76 -10.43 -4.48
C SER A 201 16.38 -9.92 -4.06
N TYR A 202 15.73 -9.10 -4.88
CA TYR A 202 14.36 -8.66 -4.72
C TYR A 202 13.37 -9.76 -5.14
N ASN A 203 13.48 -10.31 -6.36
CA ASN A 203 12.46 -11.25 -6.85
C ASN A 203 12.40 -12.56 -6.07
N SER A 204 13.47 -12.94 -5.37
CA SER A 204 13.47 -14.14 -4.51
C SER A 204 12.76 -13.94 -3.17
N LEU A 205 12.40 -12.71 -2.78
CA LEU A 205 11.79 -12.43 -1.48
C LEU A 205 10.45 -13.15 -1.28
N ALA A 206 9.62 -13.26 -2.30
CA ALA A 206 8.34 -13.98 -2.22
C ALA A 206 8.51 -15.43 -1.74
N GLU A 207 9.51 -16.12 -2.30
CA GLU A 207 9.85 -17.49 -1.93
C GLU A 207 10.50 -17.56 -0.55
N GLN A 208 11.31 -16.58 -0.17
CA GLN A 208 11.91 -16.50 1.16
C GLN A 208 10.83 -16.34 2.25
N TYR A 209 9.87 -15.43 2.06
CA TYR A 209 8.74 -15.23 2.98
C TYR A 209 7.83 -16.45 3.05
N HIS A 210 7.55 -17.10 1.92
CA HIS A 210 6.79 -18.34 1.90
C HIS A 210 7.50 -19.46 2.70
N LYS A 211 8.82 -19.64 2.50
CA LYS A 211 9.63 -20.60 3.28
C LYS A 211 9.67 -20.25 4.78
N ALA A 212 9.57 -18.96 5.11
CA ALA A 212 9.47 -18.49 6.49
C ALA A 212 8.07 -18.68 7.10
N GLY A 213 7.10 -19.17 6.33
CA GLY A 213 5.76 -19.53 6.79
C GLY A 213 4.67 -18.51 6.46
N GLU A 214 4.96 -17.51 5.63
CA GLU A 214 3.92 -16.57 5.17
C GLU A 214 2.93 -17.24 4.21
N ASP A 215 1.63 -17.02 4.45
CA ASP A 215 0.52 -17.54 3.65
C ASP A 215 -0.02 -16.44 2.72
N PHE A 216 0.18 -16.62 1.42
CA PHE A 216 -0.33 -15.73 0.36
C PHE A 216 -1.70 -16.18 -0.18
N GLY A 217 -2.42 -17.00 0.59
CA GLY A 217 -3.77 -17.44 0.28
C GLY A 217 -3.84 -18.52 -0.80
N LYS A 218 -5.08 -18.90 -1.13
CA LYS A 218 -5.40 -19.98 -2.08
C LYS A 218 -6.37 -19.49 -3.15
N CYS A 219 -5.83 -18.76 -4.10
CA CYS A 219 -6.54 -18.37 -5.31
C CYS A 219 -6.23 -19.33 -6.46
N PRO A 220 -7.15 -19.55 -7.41
CA PRO A 220 -6.86 -20.31 -8.61
C PRO A 220 -5.71 -19.65 -9.37
N ARG A 221 -4.80 -20.46 -9.92
CA ARG A 221 -3.82 -19.92 -10.87
C ARG A 221 -4.54 -19.48 -12.15
N VAL A 222 -3.99 -18.43 -12.76
CA VAL A 222 -4.44 -17.84 -14.03
C VAL A 222 -4.37 -18.86 -15.15
#